data_AF-A0A0Q9XU20-F1
#
_entry.id   AF-A0A0Q9XU20-F1
#
_cell.length_a   1.000
_cell.length_b   1.000
_cell.length_c   1.000
_cell.angle_alpha   90.00
_cell.angle_beta   90.00
_cell.angle_gamma   90.00
#
_symmetry.space_group_name_H-M   'P 1'
#
loop_
_entity.id
_entity.type
_entity.pdbx_description
1 polymer ?
#
loop_
_entity_poly.entity_id
_entity_poly.type
_entity_poly.pdbx_seq_one_letter_code
_entity_poly.pdbx_strand_id
1 'polypeptide(L)'
;MGKFGKIIGVAGAVAGAAYLSSSENREKIKSQFTKAVNKFNSSYLKDLGKPSELEDAKMVDEGAMTSVQYYNKLQEKPKEE
;
A
#
# COMPACT_ATOMS: atom_id res chain seq x y z
N MET A 1 11.42 -27.95 -4.04
CA MET A 1 10.58 -27.81 -5.24
C MET A 1 10.99 -28.87 -6.26
N GLY A 2 10.13 -29.83 -6.59
CA GLY A 2 10.46 -30.95 -7.47
C GLY A 2 10.71 -30.55 -8.93
N LYS A 3 11.24 -31.48 -9.74
CA LYS A 3 11.52 -31.28 -11.18
C LYS A 3 10.30 -30.78 -11.95
N PHE A 4 9.11 -31.25 -11.61
CA PHE A 4 7.83 -30.80 -12.17
C PHE A 4 7.51 -29.33 -11.86
N GLY A 5 7.82 -28.85 -10.65
CA GLY A 5 7.61 -27.44 -10.29
C GLY A 5 8.49 -26.47 -11.08
N LYS A 6 9.72 -26.90 -11.43
CA LYS A 6 10.61 -26.12 -12.30
C LYS A 6 10.08 -26.02 -13.73
N ILE A 7 9.56 -27.11 -14.29
CA ILE A 7 8.99 -27.13 -15.64
C ILE A 7 7.74 -26.25 -15.72
N ILE A 8 6.84 -26.35 -14.75
CA ILE A 8 5.63 -25.51 -14.68
C ILE A 8 6.00 -24.03 -14.50
N GLY A 9 7.00 -23.73 -13.66
CA GLY A 9 7.49 -22.36 -13.47
C GLY A 9 8.06 -21.75 -14.75
N VAL A 10 8.86 -22.51 -15.50
CA VAL A 10 9.42 -22.04 -16.78
C VAL A 10 8.33 -21.87 -17.85
N ALA A 11 7.42 -22.84 -17.97
CA ALA A 11 6.31 -22.74 -18.92
C ALA A 11 5.39 -21.55 -18.63
N GLY A 12 5.09 -21.30 -17.36
CA GLY A 12 4.30 -20.15 -16.91
C GLY A 12 5.00 -18.81 -17.18
N ALA A 13 6.32 -18.72 -16.96
CA ALA A 13 7.09 -17.51 -17.22
C ALA A 13 7.12 -17.15 -18.72
N VAL A 14 7.32 -18.14 -19.60
CA VAL A 14 7.35 -17.93 -21.05
C VAL A 14 5.97 -17.51 -21.57
N ALA A 15 4.90 -18.21 -21.15
CA ALA A 15 3.54 -17.85 -21.52
C ALA A 15 3.16 -16.44 -21.01
N GLY A 16 3.55 -16.10 -19.78
CA GLY A 16 3.35 -14.77 -19.21
C GLY A 16 4.10 -13.67 -19.98
N ALA A 17 5.36 -13.92 -20.35
CA ALA A 17 6.15 -12.98 -21.14
C ALA A 17 5.55 -12.76 -22.55
N ALA A 18 5.11 -13.84 -23.21
CA ALA A 18 4.46 -13.78 -24.52
C ALA A 18 3.12 -13.02 -24.45
N TYR A 19 2.30 -13.29 -23.43
CA TYR A 19 1.03 -12.60 -23.24
C TYR A 19 1.23 -11.11 -22.96
N LEU A 20 2.25 -10.76 -22.18
CA LEU A 20 2.66 -9.38 -21.94
C LEU A 20 3.31 -8.72 -23.15
N SER A 21 3.70 -9.42 -24.22
CA SER A 21 4.34 -8.75 -25.37
C SER A 21 3.41 -7.81 -26.13
N SER A 22 2.09 -8.10 -26.13
CA SER A 22 1.06 -7.23 -26.72
C SER A 22 0.74 -6.03 -25.81
N SER A 23 0.77 -4.82 -26.38
CA SER A 23 0.40 -3.58 -25.69
C SER A 23 -1.04 -3.60 -25.17
N GLU A 24 -1.99 -4.13 -25.96
CA GLU A 24 -3.40 -4.26 -25.58
C GLU A 24 -3.58 -5.20 -24.37
N ASN A 25 -2.86 -6.32 -24.34
CA ASN A 25 -2.92 -7.25 -23.21
C ASN A 25 -2.30 -6.65 -21.95
N ARG A 26 -1.21 -5.87 -22.08
CA ARG A 26 -0.63 -5.12 -20.95
C ARG A 26 -1.63 -4.13 -20.37
N GLU A 27 -2.36 -3.40 -21.20
CA GLU A 27 -3.36 -2.44 -20.74
C GLU A 27 -4.53 -3.12 -20.02
N LYS A 28 -5.03 -4.23 -20.57
CA LYS A 28 -6.05 -5.06 -19.91
C LYS A 28 -5.58 -5.55 -18.54
N ILE A 29 -4.37 -6.10 -18.46
CA ILE A 29 -3.77 -6.54 -17.17
C ILE A 29 -3.65 -5.36 -16.20
N LYS A 30 -3.10 -4.22 -16.64
CA LYS A 30 -2.98 -3.04 -15.79
C LYS A 30 -4.33 -2.60 -15.26
N SER A 31 -5.36 -2.54 -16.10
CA SER A 31 -6.71 -2.14 -15.68
C SER A 31 -7.33 -3.09 -14.65
N GLN A 32 -7.15 -4.41 -14.83
CA GLN A 32 -7.65 -5.43 -13.92
C GLN A 32 -6.86 -5.44 -12.61
N PHE A 33 -5.54 -5.29 -12.69
CA PHE A 33 -4.65 -5.20 -11.54
C PHE A 33 -4.96 -3.95 -10.71
N THR A 34 -5.09 -2.79 -11.35
CA THR A 34 -5.48 -1.53 -10.68
C THR A 34 -6.86 -1.66 -10.04
N LYS A 35 -7.84 -2.30 -10.71
CA LYS A 35 -9.16 -2.58 -10.10
C LYS A 35 -9.05 -3.50 -8.89
N ALA A 36 -8.23 -4.55 -8.95
CA ALA A 36 -8.02 -5.46 -7.83
C ALA A 36 -7.32 -4.77 -6.66
N VAL A 37 -6.21 -4.09 -6.91
CA VAL A 37 -5.46 -3.31 -5.91
C VAL A 37 -6.35 -2.24 -5.28
N ASN A 38 -7.11 -1.50 -6.09
CA ASN A 38 -8.03 -0.50 -5.56
C ASN A 38 -9.13 -1.16 -4.71
N LYS A 39 -9.69 -2.30 -5.12
CA LYS A 39 -10.68 -3.03 -4.32
C LYS A 39 -10.11 -3.51 -2.97
N PHE A 40 -8.84 -3.88 -2.92
CA PHE A 40 -8.17 -4.25 -1.66
C PHE A 40 -7.75 -3.03 -0.82
N ASN A 41 -7.43 -1.90 -1.44
CA ASN A 41 -6.98 -0.68 -0.76
C ASN A 41 -8.09 0.31 -0.40
N SER A 42 -9.32 0.19 -0.93
CA SER A 42 -10.24 1.33 -0.98
C SER A 42 -11.01 1.66 0.30
N SER A 43 -10.95 0.88 1.38
CA SER A 43 -11.72 1.26 2.58
C SER A 43 -11.13 0.72 3.87
N TYR A 44 -10.75 -0.55 3.91
CA TYR A 44 -10.31 -1.15 5.18
C TYR A 44 -8.99 -0.56 5.71
N LEU A 45 -8.02 -0.25 4.85
CA LEU A 45 -6.72 0.27 5.28
C LEU A 45 -6.68 1.78 5.51
N LYS A 46 -7.58 2.54 4.87
CA LYS A 46 -7.56 4.01 4.93
C LYS A 46 -8.24 4.56 6.18
N ASP A 47 -9.19 3.79 6.73
CA ASP A 47 -10.04 4.21 7.84
C ASP A 47 -9.69 3.51 9.16
N LEU A 48 -8.61 2.70 9.19
CA LEU A 48 -8.11 2.08 10.43
C LEU A 48 -7.69 3.17 11.43
N GLY A 49 -8.49 3.34 12.48
CA GLY A 49 -8.24 4.32 13.53
C GLY A 49 -8.70 5.74 13.22
N LYS A 50 -9.42 5.96 12.10
CA LYS A 50 -10.00 7.25 11.75
C LYS A 50 -11.53 7.18 11.73
N PRO A 51 -12.23 7.93 12.60
CA PRO A 51 -13.68 8.01 12.59
C PRO A 51 -14.25 8.47 11.24
N SER A 52 -15.45 8.02 10.90
CA SER A 52 -16.14 8.42 9.66
C SER A 52 -16.63 9.87 9.68
N GLU A 53 -16.89 10.41 10.86
CA GLU A 53 -17.30 11.79 11.06
C GLU A 53 -16.11 12.73 10.91
N LEU A 54 -16.26 13.77 10.09
CA LEU A 54 -15.16 14.67 9.71
C LEU A 54 -14.56 15.40 10.92
N GLU A 55 -15.40 15.78 11.88
CA GLU A 55 -14.98 16.46 13.11
C GLU A 55 -14.12 15.53 13.98
N ASP A 56 -14.59 14.32 14.22
CA ASP A 56 -13.86 13.29 14.96
C ASP A 56 -12.54 12.90 14.27
N ALA A 57 -12.58 12.75 12.94
CA ALA A 57 -11.40 12.52 12.12
C ALA A 57 -10.36 13.64 12.28
N LYS A 58 -10.80 14.90 12.37
CA LYS A 58 -9.94 16.07 12.58
C LYS A 58 -9.33 16.06 13.98
N MET A 59 -10.09 15.67 15.01
CA MET A 59 -9.56 15.53 16.38
C MET A 59 -8.44 14.48 16.46
N VAL A 60 -8.57 13.36 15.76
CA VAL A 60 -7.51 12.33 15.70
C VAL A 60 -6.25 12.87 15.02
N ASP A 61 -6.40 13.56 13.89
CA ASP A 61 -5.28 14.16 13.17
C ASP A 61 -4.55 15.21 14.03
N GLU A 62 -5.30 16.06 14.76
CA GLU A 62 -4.76 17.07 15.66
C GLU A 62 -4.02 16.45 16.86
N GLY A 63 -4.59 15.38 17.46
CA GLY A 63 -3.95 14.64 18.55
C GLY A 63 -2.65 13.96 18.12
N ALA A 64 -2.64 13.33 16.94
CA ALA A 64 -1.44 12.70 16.38
C ALA A 64 -0.32 13.73 16.17
N MET A 65 -0.64 14.89 15.58
CA MET A 65 0.32 15.97 15.37
C MET A 65 0.88 16.54 16.68
N THR A 66 0.02 16.67 17.70
CA THR A 66 0.41 17.16 19.03
C THR A 66 1.47 16.28 19.67
N SER A 67 1.35 14.95 19.56
CA SER A 67 2.34 14.02 20.12
C SER A 67 3.73 14.16 19.48
N VAL A 68 3.77 14.33 18.15
CA VAL A 68 5.02 14.55 17.40
C VAL A 68 5.66 15.88 17.81
N GLN A 69 4.86 16.95 17.87
CA GLN A 69 5.34 18.25 18.29
C GLN A 69 5.87 18.24 19.73
N TYR A 70 5.20 17.54 20.64
CA TYR A 70 5.66 17.39 22.02
C TYR A 70 7.01 16.66 22.10
N TYR A 71 7.14 15.56 21.38
CA TYR A 71 8.39 14.80 21.33
C TYR A 71 9.55 15.63 20.75
N ASN A 72 9.31 16.32 19.63
CA ASN A 72 10.32 17.17 19.00
C ASN A 72 10.77 18.29 19.95
N LYS A 73 9.84 18.94 20.65
CA LYS A 73 10.16 19.94 21.68
C LYS A 73 11.02 19.39 22.81
N LEU A 74 10.81 18.13 23.22
CA LEU A 74 11.67 17.50 24.24
C LEU A 74 13.09 17.24 23.73
N GLN A 75 13.25 16.92 22.45
CA GLN A 75 14.57 16.74 21.84
C GLN A 75 15.30 18.06 21.59
N GLU A 76 14.56 19.11 21.21
CA GLU A 76 15.11 20.44 20.94
C GLU A 76 15.55 21.18 22.22
N LYS A 77 15.04 20.76 23.39
CA LYS A 77 15.56 21.28 24.66
C LYS A 77 17.02 20.88 24.79
N PRO A 78 17.96 21.84 24.88
CA PRO A 78 19.34 21.51 25.20
C PRO A 78 19.34 20.72 26.51
N LYS A 79 20.16 19.67 26.58
CA LYS A 79 20.45 19.03 27.87
C LYS A 79 21.04 20.13 28.75
N GLU A 80 20.30 20.55 29.75
CA GLU A 80 20.86 21.33 30.86
C GLU A 80 21.90 20.41 31.52
N GLU A 81 23.19 20.69 31.27
CA GLU A 81 24.32 20.14 32.02
C GLU A 81 24.47 20.85 33.37
#